data_AF-J3GEU0-F1
#
_entry.id   AF-J3GEU0-F1
#
_cell.length_a   1.000
_cell.length_b   1.000
_cell.length_c   1.000
_cell.angle_alpha   90.00
_cell.angle_beta   90.00
_cell.angle_gamma   90.00
#
_symmetry.space_group_name_H-M   'P 1'
#
loop_
_entity.id
_entity.type
_entity.pdbx_description
1 polymer ?
#
loop_
_entity_poly.entity_id
_entity_poly.type
_entity_poly.pdbx_seq_one_letter_code
_entity_poly.pdbx_strand_id
1 'polypeptide(L)'
;ATAEPMAIQTLGLLAKHLDGQPFFCGADYSMADAILTPMLDYLERVPESAQWLKKTSNLRDYLFRMRLRQSGRNVLTEPNFS
;
A
#
# COMPACT_ATOMS: atom_id res chain seq x y z
N ALA A 1 17.99 -15.43 1.27
CA ALA A 1 16.69 -15.67 0.59
C ALA A 1 15.53 -15.65 1.60
N THR A 2 15.29 -14.53 2.27
CA THR A 2 14.25 -14.37 3.32
C THR A 2 13.34 -13.15 3.10
N ALA A 3 13.66 -12.29 2.13
CA ALA A 3 12.99 -11.01 1.94
C ALA A 3 11.52 -11.14 1.52
N GLU A 4 11.20 -12.05 0.58
CA GLU A 4 9.81 -12.27 0.13
C GLU A 4 8.90 -12.79 1.27
N PRO A 5 9.25 -13.87 1.99
CA PRO A 5 8.42 -14.35 3.11
C PRO A 5 8.16 -13.26 4.17
N MET A 6 9.18 -12.46 4.49
CA MET A 6 9.04 -11.36 5.45
C MET A 6 8.15 -10.24 4.91
N ALA A 7 8.23 -9.91 3.62
CA ALA A 7 7.35 -8.93 2.99
C ALA A 7 5.89 -9.38 3.02
N ILE A 8 5.62 -10.65 2.67
CA ILE A 8 4.28 -11.24 2.72
C ILE A 8 3.73 -11.21 4.16
N GLN A 9 4.54 -11.60 5.14
CA GLN A 9 4.15 -11.54 6.55
C GLN A 9 3.83 -10.11 7.00
N THR A 10 4.64 -9.13 6.59
CA THR A 10 4.46 -7.71 6.92
C THR A 10 3.17 -7.17 6.30
N LEU A 11 2.86 -7.52 5.04
CA LEU A 11 1.58 -7.17 4.42
C LEU A 11 0.39 -7.74 5.20
N GLY A 12 0.51 -8.96 5.74
CA GLY A 12 -0.51 -9.54 6.62
C GLY A 12 -0.71 -8.74 7.91
N LEU A 13 0.37 -8.28 8.53
CA LEU A 13 0.30 -7.43 9.73
C LEU A 13 -0.32 -6.05 9.44
N LEU A 14 0.04 -5.44 8.31
CA LEU A 14 -0.55 -4.18 7.86
C LEU A 14 -2.04 -4.33 7.57
N ALA A 15 -2.44 -5.41 6.88
CA ALA A 15 -3.85 -5.70 6.63
C ALA A 15 -4.65 -5.82 7.93
N LYS A 16 -4.07 -6.49 8.94
CA LYS A 16 -4.67 -6.61 10.27
C LYS A 16 -4.70 -5.27 11.00
N HIS A 17 -3.69 -4.42 10.88
CA HIS A 17 -3.69 -3.09 11.51
C HIS A 17 -4.68 -2.13 10.88
N LEU A 18 -4.88 -2.23 9.56
CA LEU A 18 -5.87 -1.42 8.87
C LEU A 18 -7.29 -1.79 9.31
N ASP A 19 -7.60 -3.07 9.55
CA ASP A 19 -8.85 -3.58 10.13
C ASP A 19 -10.16 -2.89 9.67
N GLY A 20 -10.24 -2.54 8.38
CA GLY A 20 -11.39 -1.82 7.81
C GLY A 20 -11.49 -0.33 8.15
N GLN A 21 -10.55 0.20 8.95
CA GLN A 21 -10.39 1.63 9.18
C GLN A 21 -10.07 2.38 7.88
N PRO A 22 -10.45 3.66 7.77
CA PRO A 22 -10.13 4.45 6.59
C PRO A 22 -8.61 4.69 6.46
N PHE A 23 -7.85 4.74 7.56
CA PHE A 23 -6.41 5.00 7.61
C PHE A 23 -5.72 4.14 8.68
N PHE A 24 -4.39 4.05 8.64
CA PHE A 24 -3.61 3.16 9.53
C PHE A 24 -3.61 3.57 11.01
N CYS A 25 -3.89 4.84 11.33
CA CYS A 25 -3.95 5.35 12.70
C CYS A 25 -5.34 5.86 13.09
N GLY A 26 -6.40 5.28 12.49
CA GLY A 26 -7.79 5.56 12.83
C GLY A 26 -8.56 6.29 11.73
N ALA A 27 -9.34 7.29 12.12
CA ALA A 27 -10.28 7.98 11.23
C ALA A 27 -9.62 9.01 10.30
N ASP A 28 -8.43 9.49 10.66
CA ASP A 28 -7.75 10.59 9.96
C ASP A 28 -6.45 10.15 9.29
N TYR A 29 -6.16 10.77 8.15
CA TYR A 29 -4.91 10.57 7.43
C TYR A 29 -3.72 11.09 8.26
N SER A 30 -2.67 10.31 8.34
CA SER A 30 -1.51 10.60 9.18
C SER A 30 -0.19 10.41 8.42
N MET A 31 0.92 10.66 9.13
CA MET A 31 2.25 10.35 8.61
C MET A 31 2.44 8.86 8.30
N ALA A 32 1.75 7.96 9.03
CA ALA A 32 1.80 6.52 8.75
C ALA A 32 1.30 6.24 7.33
N ASP A 33 0.18 6.83 6.94
CA ASP A 33 -0.40 6.68 5.60
C ASP A 33 0.50 7.31 4.53
N ALA A 34 1.08 8.48 4.83
CA ALA A 34 1.97 9.19 3.91
C ALA A 34 3.24 8.40 3.58
N ILE A 35 3.80 7.69 4.57
CA ILE A 35 5.00 6.87 4.39
C ILE A 35 4.67 5.53 3.74
N LEU A 36 3.60 4.86 4.18
CA LEU A 36 3.28 3.51 3.71
C LEU A 36 2.73 3.50 2.29
N THR A 37 1.93 4.50 1.92
CA THR A 37 1.23 4.50 0.63
C THR A 37 2.18 4.38 -0.58
N PRO A 38 3.27 5.15 -0.69
CA PRO A 38 4.23 4.98 -1.79
C PRO A 38 4.90 3.61 -1.80
N MET A 39 5.17 3.01 -0.63
CA MET A 39 5.78 1.68 -0.54
C MET A 39 4.83 0.61 -1.07
N LEU A 40 3.54 0.70 -0.71
CA LEU A 40 2.51 -0.21 -1.21
C LEU A 40 2.25 0.00 -2.71
N ASP A 41 2.24 1.25 -3.18
CA ASP A 41 2.11 1.58 -4.60
C ASP A 41 3.23 0.96 -5.44
N TYR A 42 4.48 1.09 -4.97
CA TYR A 42 5.65 0.49 -5.60
C TYR A 42 5.55 -1.04 -5.68
N LEU A 43 5.19 -1.69 -4.57
CA LEU A 43 5.04 -3.15 -4.53
C LEU A 43 3.95 -3.66 -5.48
N GLU A 44 2.89 -2.90 -5.73
CA GLU A 44 1.86 -3.31 -6.70
C GLU A 44 2.32 -3.19 -8.16
N ARG A 45 3.28 -2.31 -8.44
CA ARG A 45 3.82 -2.08 -9.80
C ARG A 45 4.92 -3.04 -10.19
N VAL A 46 5.58 -3.68 -9.23
CA VAL A 46 6.61 -4.70 -9.50
C VAL A 46 5.95 -6.07 -9.74
N PRO A 47 6.14 -6.72 -10.91
CA PRO A 47 5.41 -7.94 -11.28
C PRO A 47 5.49 -9.06 -10.25
N GLU A 48 6.68 -9.29 -9.68
CA GLU A 48 6.94 -10.37 -8.71
C GLU A 48 6.19 -10.17 -7.39
N SER A 49 6.04 -8.92 -6.94
CA SER A 49 5.39 -8.57 -5.66
C SER A 49 3.91 -8.20 -5.80
N ALA A 50 3.45 -7.84 -7.00
CA ALA A 50 2.07 -7.44 -7.25
C ALA A 50 1.06 -8.53 -6.82
N GLN A 51 1.44 -9.80 -6.99
CA GLN A 51 0.62 -10.95 -6.58
C GLN A 51 0.39 -11.02 -5.06
N TRP A 52 1.27 -10.45 -4.23
CA TRP A 52 1.11 -10.47 -2.77
C TRP A 52 0.00 -9.51 -2.33
N LEU A 53 -0.02 -8.28 -2.88
CA LEU A 53 -1.08 -7.29 -2.64
C LEU A 53 -2.43 -7.72 -3.24
N LYS A 54 -2.44 -8.40 -4.38
CA LYS A 54 -3.65 -8.99 -4.97
C LYS A 54 -4.32 -10.04 -4.08
N LYS A 55 -3.62 -10.61 -3.10
CA LYS A 55 -4.19 -11.56 -2.13
C LYS A 55 -4.77 -10.87 -0.89
N THR A 56 -4.58 -9.56 -0.74
CA THR A 56 -4.95 -8.79 0.44
C THR A 56 -5.91 -7.66 0.05
N SER A 57 -7.22 -7.95 0.02
CA SER A 57 -8.25 -7.05 -0.53
C SER A 57 -8.31 -5.70 0.18
N ASN A 58 -8.29 -5.67 1.51
CA ASN A 58 -8.43 -4.41 2.26
C ASN A 58 -7.27 -3.42 2.04
N LEU A 59 -6.04 -3.91 1.89
CA LEU A 59 -4.88 -3.07 1.54
C LEU A 59 -5.00 -2.53 0.12
N ARG A 60 -5.54 -3.31 -0.81
CA ARG A 60 -5.77 -2.87 -2.19
C ARG A 60 -6.84 -1.79 -2.26
N ASP A 61 -7.95 -1.97 -1.54
CA ASP A 61 -9.02 -0.98 -1.47
C ASP A 61 -8.54 0.31 -0.82
N TYR A 62 -7.73 0.20 0.24
CA TYR A 62 -7.03 1.33 0.84
C TYR A 62 -6.12 2.04 -0.18
N LEU A 63 -5.26 1.31 -0.88
CA LEU A 63 -4.32 1.88 -1.84
C LEU A 63 -5.05 2.59 -2.99
N PHE A 64 -6.15 2.01 -3.47
CA PHE A 64 -7.04 2.64 -4.44
C PHE A 64 -7.57 3.98 -3.92
N ARG A 65 -8.10 4.03 -2.69
CA ARG A 65 -8.54 5.30 -2.08
C ARG A 65 -7.41 6.31 -1.96
N MET A 66 -6.20 5.86 -1.62
CA MET A 66 -5.06 6.76 -1.46
C MET A 66 -4.62 7.39 -2.79
N ARG A 67 -4.66 6.62 -3.90
CA ARG A 67 -4.42 7.13 -5.25
C ARG A 67 -5.43 8.19 -5.68
N LEU A 68 -6.67 8.09 -5.22
CA LEU A 68 -7.72 9.05 -5.56
C LEU A 68 -7.56 10.41 -4.84
N ARG A 69 -6.81 10.49 -3.75
CA ARG A 69 -6.52 11.75 -3.03
C ARG A 69 -5.72 12.69 -3.93
N GLN A 70 -5.88 14.00 -3.75
CA GLN A 70 -5.16 14.99 -4.56
C GLN A 70 -3.63 14.82 -4.50
N SER A 71 -3.07 14.58 -3.32
CA SER A 71 -1.64 14.27 -3.16
C SER A 71 -1.25 12.94 -3.81
N GLY A 72 -2.11 11.93 -3.70
CA GLY A 72 -1.91 10.62 -4.33
C GLY A 72 -1.80 10.72 -5.84
N ARG A 73 -2.68 11.49 -6.50
CA ARG A 73 -2.62 11.71 -7.95
C ARG A 73 -1.35 12.43 -8.41
N ASN A 74 -0.75 13.24 -7.54
CA ASN A 74 0.46 13.99 -7.86
C ASN A 74 1.74 13.19 -7.63
N VAL A 75 1.73 12.22 -6.71
CA VAL A 75 2.94 11.51 -6.25
C VAL A 75 2.96 10.03 -6.67
N LEU A 76 1.81 9.36 -6.76
CA LEU A 76 1.68 7.93 -7.06
C LEU A 76 1.41 7.70 -8.55
N THR A 77 2.13 8.41 -9.39
CA THR A 77 2.00 8.30 -10.86
C THR A 77 2.74 7.08 -11.37
N GLU A 78 2.52 6.73 -12.64
CA GLU A 78 3.38 5.72 -13.27
C GLU A 78 4.86 6.17 -13.22
N PRO A 79 5.79 5.27 -12.85
CA PRO A 79 7.20 5.58 -12.90
C PRO A 79 7.57 5.98 -14.33
N ASN A 80 8.07 7.21 -14.50
CA ASN A 80 8.65 7.63 -15.76
C ASN A 80 10.14 7.27 -15.74
N PHE A 81 10.52 6.24 -16.49
CA PHE A 81 11.92 5.82 -16.65
C PHE A 81 12.57 6.36 -17.94
N SER A 82 11.94 7.36 -18.57
CA SER A 82 12.46 8.00 -19.80
C SER A 82 13.70 8.84 -19.53
#